data_AF-A0A4U9TXX9-F1
#
_entry.id   AF-A0A4U9TXX9-F1
#
_cell.length_a   1.000
_cell.length_b   1.000
_cell.length_c   1.000
_cell.angle_alpha   90.00
_cell.angle_beta   90.00
_cell.angle_gamma   90.00
#
_symmetry.space_group_name_H-M   'P 1'
#
loop_
_entity.id
_entity.type
_entity.pdbx_description
1 polymer ?
#
loop_
_entity_poly.entity_id
_entity_poly.type
_entity_poly.pdbx_seq_one_letter_code
_entity_poly.pdbx_strand_id
1 'polypeptide(L)'
;MDEYGYGPWAFTVSDRFVGWGGLQYENGDADLALVLHPDHWGLGKKIYDKILAYAFNEMGLKSITILLPPTRLKIKAIFRLGFQFDGDIEYDGVHFIRYRLHAPQR
;
A
#
# COMPACT_ATOMS: atom_id res chain seq x y z
N MET A 1 14.52 9.35 9.75
CA MET A 1 14.24 9.26 8.30
C MET A 1 14.73 7.89 7.92
N ASP A 2 13.83 6.99 7.54
CA ASP A 2 14.18 5.60 7.26
C ASP A 2 15.21 5.53 6.12
N GLU A 3 16.01 4.46 6.10
CA GLU A 3 17.13 4.24 5.17
C GLU A 3 16.72 4.38 3.69
N TYR A 4 15.43 4.24 3.38
CA TYR A 4 14.87 4.30 2.02
C TYR A 4 14.12 5.62 1.70
N GLY A 5 14.05 6.56 2.64
CA GLY A 5 13.42 7.87 2.41
C GLY A 5 11.89 7.90 2.47
N TYR A 6 11.25 6.80 2.88
CA TYR A 6 9.81 6.70 3.10
C TYR A 6 9.47 5.78 4.28
N GLY A 7 8.32 6.04 4.91
CA GLY A 7 7.77 5.28 6.02
C GLY A 7 6.28 5.61 6.20
N PRO A 8 5.54 4.87 7.05
CA PRO A 8 4.12 5.10 7.22
C PRO A 8 3.82 6.44 7.91
N TRP A 9 2.74 7.07 7.49
CA TRP A 9 2.18 8.29 8.08
C TRP A 9 0.95 7.97 8.93
N ALA A 10 0.74 8.77 9.97
CA ALA A 10 -0.54 8.85 10.65
C ALA A 10 -1.48 9.77 9.86
N PHE A 11 -2.73 9.37 9.68
CA PHE A 11 -3.77 10.15 9.05
C PHE A 11 -4.66 10.78 10.13
N THR A 12 -4.85 12.10 10.05
CA THR A 12 -5.73 12.85 10.94
C THR A 12 -6.80 13.62 10.16
N VAL A 13 -7.99 13.72 10.76
CA VAL A 13 -9.09 14.56 10.28
C VAL A 13 -9.58 15.37 11.47
N SER A 14 -9.51 16.70 11.38
CA SER A 14 -9.84 17.61 12.49
C SER A 14 -9.12 17.20 13.78
N ASP A 15 -7.82 16.96 13.68
CA ASP A 15 -6.91 16.51 14.76
C ASP A 15 -7.24 15.15 15.40
N ARG A 16 -8.20 14.40 14.84
CA ARG A 16 -8.50 13.03 15.27
C ARG A 16 -7.77 12.03 14.41
N PHE A 17 -7.11 11.06 15.04
CA PHE A 17 -6.50 9.92 14.34
C PHE A 17 -7.58 9.07 13.67
N VAL A 18 -7.46 8.86 12.36
CA VAL A 18 -8.41 8.06 11.56
C VAL A 18 -7.78 6.80 10.98
N GLY A 19 -6.47 6.62 11.15
CA GLY A 19 -5.73 5.47 10.64
C GLY A 19 -4.29 5.81 10.27
N TRP A 20 -3.61 4.87 9.66
CA TRP A 20 -2.21 4.99 9.25
C TRP A 20 -1.97 4.25 7.94
N GLY A 21 -0.88 4.58 7.28
CA GLY A 21 -0.50 3.93 6.02
C GLY A 21 0.57 4.70 5.28
N GLY A 22 0.91 4.24 4.09
CA GLY A 22 2.01 4.80 3.30
C GLY A 22 2.79 3.70 2.63
N LEU A 23 4.08 3.96 2.42
CA LEU A 23 5.03 2.98 1.90
C LEU A 23 5.95 2.54 3.03
N GLN A 24 6.32 1.26 3.02
CA GLN A 24 7.34 0.68 3.88
C GLN A 24 8.29 -0.17 3.04
N TYR A 25 9.57 -0.21 3.40
CA TYR A 25 10.50 -1.09 2.71
C TYR A 25 10.28 -2.53 3.19
N GLU A 26 10.04 -3.43 2.24
CA GLU A 26 9.78 -4.85 2.50
C GLU A 26 10.52 -5.68 1.44
N ASN A 27 11.57 -6.41 1.87
CA ASN A 27 12.33 -7.33 1.02
C ASN A 27 12.73 -6.79 -0.38
N GLY A 28 13.16 -5.53 -0.44
CA GLY A 28 13.60 -4.87 -1.69
C GLY A 28 12.52 -4.08 -2.42
N ASP A 29 11.27 -4.15 -1.93
CA ASP A 29 10.12 -3.47 -2.52
C ASP A 29 9.59 -2.34 -1.63
N ALA A 30 8.92 -1.37 -2.25
CA ALA A 30 8.08 -0.42 -1.55
C ALA A 30 6.68 -1.01 -1.39
N ASP A 31 6.36 -1.48 -0.20
CA ASP A 31 5.07 -2.10 0.12
C ASP A 31 4.08 -1.06 0.66
N LEU A 32 2.86 -1.08 0.13
CA LEU A 32 1.79 -0.17 0.51
C LEU A 32 0.94 -0.77 1.63
N ALA A 33 0.90 -0.07 2.75
CA ALA A 33 -0.01 -0.36 3.85
C ALA A 33 -1.09 0.74 3.96
N LEU A 34 -2.33 0.36 4.23
CA LEU A 34 -3.41 1.30 4.52
C LEU A 34 -4.41 0.69 5.50
N VAL A 35 -4.44 1.25 6.71
CA VAL A 35 -5.35 0.84 7.79
C VAL A 35 -6.14 2.06 8.22
N LEU A 36 -7.48 1.98 8.11
CA LEU A 36 -8.39 3.05 8.49
C LEU A 36 -9.42 2.54 9.49
N HIS A 37 -9.82 3.43 10.41
CA HIS A 37 -10.97 3.19 11.27
C HIS A 37 -12.24 3.00 10.41
N PRO A 38 -13.17 2.10 10.77
CA PRO A 38 -14.38 1.80 10.00
C PRO A 38 -15.21 3.02 9.60
N ASP A 39 -15.37 3.97 10.51
CA ASP A 39 -16.12 5.22 10.28
C ASP A 39 -15.50 6.12 9.21
N HIS A 40 -14.27 5.83 8.79
CA HIS A 40 -13.48 6.63 7.87
C HIS A 40 -13.07 5.88 6.59
N TRP A 41 -13.62 4.70 6.32
CA TRP A 41 -13.30 3.92 5.11
C TRP A 41 -13.53 4.69 3.80
N GLY A 42 -14.48 5.63 3.77
CA GLY A 42 -14.73 6.49 2.61
C GLY A 42 -13.52 7.35 2.20
N LEU A 43 -12.55 7.55 3.08
CA LEU A 43 -11.31 8.29 2.80
C LEU A 43 -10.25 7.44 2.08
N GLY A 44 -10.40 6.11 2.06
CA GLY A 44 -9.37 5.18 1.60
C GLY A 44 -8.87 5.48 0.18
N LYS A 45 -9.78 5.74 -0.77
CA LYS A 45 -9.39 6.05 -2.16
C LYS A 45 -8.57 7.34 -2.26
N LYS A 46 -8.98 8.39 -1.53
CA LYS A 46 -8.29 9.69 -1.56
C LYS A 46 -6.88 9.59 -0.95
N ILE A 47 -6.72 8.80 0.11
CA ILE A 47 -5.41 8.56 0.73
C ILE A 47 -4.54 7.71 -0.19
N TYR A 48 -5.09 6.63 -0.75
CA TYR A 48 -4.41 5.79 -1.74
C TYR A 48 -3.87 6.61 -2.93
N ASP A 49 -4.70 7.50 -3.50
CA ASP A 49 -4.27 8.34 -4.64
C ASP A 49 -3.10 9.26 -4.29
N LYS A 50 -3.08 9.79 -3.06
CA LYS A 50 -1.95 10.59 -2.57
C LYS A 50 -0.68 9.75 -2.42
N ILE A 51 -0.80 8.53 -1.89
CA ILE A 51 0.34 7.62 -1.75
C ILE A 51 0.89 7.27 -3.14
N LEU A 52 0.04 6.99 -4.12
CA LEU A 52 0.50 6.72 -5.50
C LEU A 52 1.18 7.92 -6.15
N ALA A 53 0.64 9.13 -5.96
CA ALA A 53 1.27 10.34 -6.48
C ALA A 53 2.67 10.53 -5.88
N TYR A 54 2.81 10.34 -4.58
CA TYR A 54 4.11 10.37 -3.91
C TYR A 54 5.06 9.28 -4.45
N ALA A 55 4.58 8.03 -4.54
CA ALA A 55 5.37 6.88 -5.00
C ALA A 55 5.89 7.06 -6.44
N PHE A 56 5.03 7.43 -7.37
CA PHE A 56 5.36 7.40 -8.80
C PHE A 56 5.80 8.75 -9.35
N ASN A 57 5.26 9.87 -8.84
CA ASN A 57 5.59 11.19 -9.37
C ASN A 57 6.76 11.83 -8.61
N GLU A 58 6.74 11.78 -7.28
CA GLU A 58 7.76 12.44 -6.46
C GLU A 58 9.00 11.55 -6.29
N MET A 59 8.80 10.27 -5.96
CA MET A 59 9.89 9.32 -5.76
C MET A 59 10.36 8.62 -7.04
N GLY A 60 9.53 8.60 -8.10
CA GLY A 60 9.87 7.92 -9.35
C GLY A 60 10.02 6.41 -9.23
N LEU A 61 9.34 5.77 -8.26
CA LEU A 61 9.35 4.32 -8.10
C LEU A 61 8.77 3.65 -9.35
N LYS A 62 9.36 2.52 -9.76
CA LYS A 62 8.89 1.76 -10.93
C LYS A 62 7.69 0.87 -10.61
N SER A 63 7.53 0.51 -9.35
CA SER A 63 6.44 -0.32 -8.86
C SER A 63 6.29 -0.16 -7.35
N ILE A 64 5.14 -0.59 -6.84
CA ILE A 64 4.86 -0.81 -5.42
C ILE A 64 4.21 -2.18 -5.25
N THR A 65 4.25 -2.73 -4.04
CA THR A 65 3.61 -4.00 -3.70
C THR A 65 2.51 -3.82 -2.65
N ILE A 66 1.67 -4.85 -2.49
CA ILE A 66 0.86 -5.07 -1.30
C ILE A 66 0.95 -6.55 -0.92
N LEU A 67 0.92 -6.83 0.38
CA LEU A 67 0.80 -8.18 0.92
C LEU A 67 -0.60 -8.42 1.46
N LEU A 68 -1.26 -9.49 1.02
CA LEU A 68 -2.57 -9.89 1.52
C LEU A 68 -2.53 -11.32 2.07
N PRO A 69 -3.19 -11.60 3.20
CA PRO A 69 -3.31 -12.97 3.68
C PRO A 69 -4.11 -13.81 2.67
N PRO A 70 -3.80 -15.10 2.48
CA PRO A 70 -4.50 -15.99 1.55
C PRO A 70 -6.01 -16.09 1.82
N THR A 71 -6.43 -15.83 3.05
CA THR A 71 -7.83 -15.84 3.49
C THR A 71 -8.62 -14.60 3.08
N ARG A 72 -7.99 -13.60 2.45
CA ARG A 72 -8.67 -12.36 2.02
C ARG A 72 -9.63 -12.64 0.85
N LEU A 73 -10.93 -12.60 1.11
CA LEU A 73 -11.96 -12.93 0.11
C LEU A 73 -12.25 -11.82 -0.91
N LYS A 74 -12.07 -10.54 -0.52
CA LYS A 74 -12.50 -9.38 -1.33
C LYS A 74 -11.35 -8.74 -2.12
N ILE A 75 -10.70 -9.49 -3.00
CA ILE A 75 -9.54 -9.02 -3.79
C ILE A 75 -9.89 -8.40 -5.15
N LYS A 76 -11.15 -8.49 -5.61
CA LYS A 76 -11.56 -7.91 -6.92
C LYS A 76 -11.23 -6.41 -7.05
N ALA A 77 -11.24 -5.68 -5.94
CA ALA A 77 -10.91 -4.25 -5.94
C ALA A 77 -9.45 -3.98 -6.32
N ILE A 78 -8.49 -4.78 -5.85
CA ILE A 78 -7.06 -4.55 -6.12
C ILE A 78 -6.74 -4.78 -7.60
N PHE A 79 -7.35 -5.78 -8.24
CA PHE A 79 -7.20 -5.99 -9.68
C PHE A 79 -7.76 -4.82 -10.51
N ARG A 80 -8.89 -4.23 -10.09
CA ARG A 80 -9.43 -3.02 -10.74
C ARG A 80 -8.53 -1.80 -10.58
N LEU A 81 -7.74 -1.74 -9.51
CA LEU A 81 -6.73 -0.72 -9.29
C LEU A 81 -5.43 -1.00 -10.10
N GLY A 82 -5.37 -2.11 -10.83
CA GLY A 82 -4.23 -2.46 -11.69
C GLY A 82 -3.17 -3.33 -11.02
N PHE A 83 -3.38 -3.77 -9.77
CA PHE A 83 -2.48 -4.73 -9.14
C PHE A 83 -2.56 -6.08 -9.85
N GLN A 84 -1.41 -6.73 -9.96
CA GLN A 84 -1.25 -8.05 -10.57
C GLN A 84 -0.62 -9.00 -9.55
N PHE A 85 -0.89 -10.29 -9.67
CA PHE A 85 -0.23 -11.29 -8.83
C PHE A 85 1.28 -11.28 -9.06
N ASP A 86 2.07 -11.30 -7.99
CA ASP A 86 3.54 -11.18 -8.00
C ASP A 86 4.24 -12.27 -7.17
N GLY A 87 3.51 -13.35 -6.87
CA GLY A 87 4.01 -14.50 -6.14
C GLY A 87 3.52 -14.60 -4.70
N ASP A 88 3.90 -15.70 -4.08
CA ASP A 88 3.69 -16.01 -2.67
C ASP A 88 4.95 -15.62 -1.88
N ILE A 89 4.77 -15.14 -0.65
CA ILE A 89 5.87 -14.77 0.24
C ILE A 89 5.58 -15.26 1.66
N GLU A 90 6.64 -15.62 2.38
CA GLU A 90 6.59 -15.96 3.79
C GLU A 90 7.36 -14.92 4.59
N TYR A 91 6.74 -14.39 5.63
CA TYR A 91 7.35 -13.45 6.57
C TYR A 91 7.10 -13.94 7.99
N ASP A 92 8.16 -14.19 8.76
CA ASP A 92 8.10 -14.73 10.13
C ASP A 92 7.18 -15.96 10.27
N GLY A 93 7.22 -16.88 9.29
CA GLY A 93 6.39 -18.09 9.26
C GLY A 93 4.92 -17.85 8.89
N VAL A 94 4.57 -16.62 8.49
CA VAL A 94 3.23 -16.25 8.02
C VAL A 94 3.23 -16.11 6.50
N HIS A 95 2.33 -16.84 5.86
CA HIS A 95 2.17 -16.83 4.40
C HIS A 95 1.29 -15.66 3.93
N PHE A 96 1.75 -14.97 2.88
CA PHE A 96 1.05 -13.89 2.20
C PHE A 96 1.12 -14.06 0.68
N ILE A 97 0.12 -13.52 0.00
CA ILE A 97 0.14 -13.36 -1.45
C ILE A 97 0.56 -11.93 -1.75
N ARG A 98 1.63 -11.77 -2.55
CA ARG A 98 2.12 -10.48 -3.01
C ARG A 98 1.44 -10.09 -4.31
N TYR A 99 1.04 -8.82 -4.38
CA TYR A 99 0.53 -8.21 -5.60
C TYR A 99 1.33 -6.95 -5.91
N ARG A 100 1.58 -6.68 -7.19
CA ARG A 100 2.39 -5.56 -7.66
C ARG A 100 1.60 -4.63 -8.56
N LEU A 101 1.78 -3.34 -8.34
CA LEU A 101 1.32 -2.27 -9.23
C LEU A 101 2.54 -1.60 -9.85
N HIS A 102 2.59 -1.56 -11.18
CA HIS A 102 3.63 -0.84 -11.90
C HIS A 102 3.24 0.62 -12.12
N ALA A 103 4.24 1.49 -12.16
CA ALA A 103 4.04 2.88 -12.56
C ALA A 103 3.38 2.95 -13.94
N PRO A 104 2.47 3.92 -14.19
CA PRO A 104 1.88 4.12 -15.50
C PRO A 104 2.96 4.31 -16.56
N GLN A 105 2.82 3.65 -17.72
CA GLN A 105 3.65 3.94 -18.89
C GLN A 105 3.37 5.41 -19.30
N ARG A 106 4.41 6.23 -19.37
CA ARG A 106 4.32 7.62 -19.87
C ARG A 106 4.21 7.65 -21.39
#